data_AF-A0A2M7A6T4-F1
#
_entry.id   AF-A0A2M7A6T4-F1
#
_cell.length_a   1.000
_cell.length_b   1.000
_cell.length_c   1.000
_cell.angle_alpha   90.00
_cell.angle_beta   90.00
_cell.angle_gamma   90.00
#
_symmetry.space_group_name_H-M   'P 1'
#
loop_
_entity.id
_entity.type
_entity.pdbx_description
1 polymer ?
#
loop_
_entity_poly.entity_id
_entity_poly.type
_entity_poly.pdbx_seq_one_letter_code
_entity_poly.pdbx_strand_id
1 'polypeptide(L)'
;MKNAVMMVSLVMMSGACLGEVRDVDEQTEQQWINCTLPLPHEISIKQENVVAPGDIRVRLGDAAGDVEKCGVAQLTQFFSELTGAAGDGARFEILVGVADQDGKVCGVKVENAERLRRVPNHRQAYLIQPVGDNSLMLAAPNPEGVYYATHTLRQLLGRQIDKDTVSIPLATVTDWPDMDERGLWNVGYRTPGFVPWLASLKLNFASFGAGIGIKKDEKVRSSTLPIPLIDQARDHAFLLLPHSPHFDYWWRDGLDTAYPELIGKGDGARNPRYGWGGAISNCRVPCMATPLLTRLVTEWIESAAAQGVKEFSLWLSEHTAQCGCAECLKDGGHQMRKETQACIDAITAARSKFPHLQGRIFLTMGFGDAVKDSHECPGVVS
;
A
#
# COMPACT_ATOMS: atom_id res chain seq x y z
N MET A 1 47.92 13.80 -53.09
CA MET A 1 47.79 13.74 -51.62
C MET A 1 47.12 15.03 -51.17
N LYS A 2 45.81 14.99 -50.86
CA LYS A 2 45.04 16.16 -50.41
C LYS A 2 44.69 15.94 -48.94
N ASN A 3 45.09 16.91 -48.12
CA ASN A 3 44.84 17.00 -46.69
C ASN A 3 43.36 17.34 -46.44
N ALA A 4 42.72 16.63 -45.51
CA ALA A 4 41.48 17.04 -44.89
C ALA A 4 41.73 17.11 -43.38
N VAL A 5 41.82 18.34 -42.87
CA VAL A 5 41.86 18.65 -41.43
C VAL A 5 40.41 18.69 -40.96
N MET A 6 40.04 17.76 -40.10
CA MET A 6 38.72 17.67 -39.48
C MET A 6 38.66 18.69 -38.34
N MET A 7 37.84 19.72 -38.53
CA MET A 7 37.60 20.78 -37.55
C MET A 7 36.63 20.24 -36.49
N VAL A 8 37.13 20.00 -35.29
CA VAL A 8 36.31 19.67 -34.12
C VAL A 8 35.73 20.97 -33.60
N SER A 9 34.42 21.18 -33.80
CA SER A 9 33.68 22.27 -33.19
C SER A 9 33.55 22.00 -31.69
N LEU A 10 34.25 22.82 -30.91
CA LEU A 10 34.09 22.93 -29.46
C LEU A 10 32.73 23.59 -29.20
N VAL A 11 31.74 22.81 -28.76
CA VAL A 11 30.48 23.36 -28.22
C VAL A 11 30.85 23.99 -26.87
N MET A 12 30.81 25.32 -26.80
CA MET A 12 30.87 26.01 -25.52
C MET A 12 29.61 25.62 -24.72
N MET A 13 29.79 24.91 -23.61
CA MET A 13 28.73 24.82 -22.60
C MET A 13 28.51 26.23 -22.06
N SER A 14 27.39 26.84 -22.45
CA SER A 14 26.85 28.04 -21.84
C SER A 14 26.69 27.77 -20.34
N GLY A 15 27.44 28.51 -19.52
CA GLY A 15 27.29 28.46 -18.08
C GLY A 15 25.84 28.76 -17.72
N ALA A 16 25.17 27.80 -17.11
CA ALA A 16 23.79 27.99 -16.66
C ALA A 16 23.76 29.11 -15.61
N CYS A 17 23.11 30.23 -15.94
CA CYS A 17 22.75 31.22 -14.93
C CYS A 17 21.75 30.58 -13.96
N LEU A 18 22.09 30.58 -12.67
CA LEU A 18 21.22 30.08 -11.60
C LEU A 18 20.03 31.04 -11.41
N GLY A 19 18.82 30.48 -11.32
CA GLY A 19 17.55 31.18 -11.11
C GLY A 19 16.82 31.62 -12.38
N GLU A 20 17.24 31.15 -13.56
CA GLU A 20 16.58 31.44 -14.83
C GLU A 20 15.60 30.33 -15.20
N VAL A 21 14.37 30.72 -15.54
CA VAL A 21 13.37 29.80 -16.12
C VAL A 21 13.68 29.58 -17.59
N ARG A 22 13.69 28.33 -18.03
CA ARG A 22 13.98 27.95 -19.41
C ARG A 22 12.88 27.06 -19.97
N ASP A 23 12.61 27.22 -21.26
CA ASP A 23 11.73 26.31 -21.98
C ASP A 23 12.38 24.94 -22.14
N VAL A 24 11.57 23.90 -22.03
CA VAL A 24 11.97 22.50 -22.11
C VAL A 24 11.50 21.94 -23.45
N ASP A 25 12.42 21.36 -24.21
CA ASP A 25 12.07 20.69 -25.47
C ASP A 25 11.36 19.35 -25.24
N GLU A 26 10.69 18.84 -26.27
CA GLU A 26 9.91 17.59 -26.19
C GLU A 26 10.77 16.38 -25.79
N GLN A 27 12.05 16.36 -26.19
CA GLN A 27 12.95 15.25 -25.86
C GLN A 27 13.27 15.25 -24.36
N THR A 28 13.54 16.41 -23.79
CA THR A 28 13.85 16.60 -22.37
C THR A 28 12.59 16.37 -21.51
N GLU A 29 11.43 16.87 -21.94
CA GLU A 29 10.13 16.57 -21.32
C GLU A 29 9.89 15.06 -21.25
N GLN A 30 10.10 14.33 -22.36
CA GLN A 30 9.91 12.88 -22.39
C GLN A 30 10.92 12.13 -21.51
N GLN A 31 12.17 12.61 -21.40
CA GLN A 31 13.17 12.02 -20.51
C GLN A 31 12.75 12.09 -19.05
N TRP A 32 12.14 13.21 -18.63
CA TRP A 32 11.58 13.32 -17.29
C TRP A 32 10.38 12.42 -17.06
N ILE A 33 9.44 12.40 -18.00
CA ILE A 33 8.25 11.54 -17.90
C ILE A 33 8.66 10.07 -17.76
N ASN A 34 9.68 9.63 -18.51
CA ASN A 34 10.21 8.26 -18.46
C ASN A 34 10.88 7.88 -17.12
N CYS A 35 11.09 8.83 -16.21
CA CYS A 35 11.60 8.56 -14.86
C CYS A 35 10.50 8.23 -13.86
N THR A 36 9.24 8.47 -14.22
CA THR A 36 8.09 8.25 -13.32
C THR A 36 7.64 6.79 -13.34
N LEU A 37 7.38 6.24 -12.15
CA LEU A 37 6.84 4.90 -11.97
C LEU A 37 5.92 4.87 -10.72
N PRO A 38 4.60 4.64 -10.87
CA PRO A 38 3.85 4.55 -12.13
C PRO A 38 3.86 5.87 -12.93
N LEU A 39 3.58 5.76 -14.22
CA LEU A 39 3.35 6.90 -15.11
C LEU A 39 2.08 7.65 -14.64
N PRO A 40 2.16 8.96 -14.35
CA PRO A 40 0.98 9.74 -13.99
C PRO A 40 -0.08 9.75 -15.11
N HIS A 41 -1.36 9.79 -14.74
CA HIS A 41 -2.45 9.91 -15.73
C HIS A 41 -2.28 11.15 -16.63
N GLU A 42 -1.89 12.27 -16.03
CA GLU A 42 -1.67 13.53 -16.74
C GLU A 42 -0.40 14.18 -16.25
N ILE A 43 0.50 14.48 -17.18
CA ILE A 43 1.76 15.15 -16.92
C ILE A 43 2.16 16.00 -18.13
N SER A 44 2.62 17.22 -17.86
CA SER A 44 3.28 18.08 -18.85
C SER A 44 4.37 18.90 -18.17
N ILE A 45 5.49 19.09 -18.86
CA ILE A 45 6.63 19.86 -18.34
C ILE A 45 7.14 20.75 -19.47
N LYS A 46 6.77 22.04 -19.41
CA LYS A 46 7.10 23.00 -20.46
C LYS A 46 8.29 23.88 -20.12
N GLN A 47 8.59 24.00 -18.84
CA GLN A 47 9.63 24.86 -18.34
C GLN A 47 10.36 24.22 -17.17
N GLU A 48 11.56 24.71 -16.92
CA GLU A 48 12.41 24.32 -15.80
C GLU A 48 13.01 25.55 -15.12
N ASN A 49 13.32 25.43 -13.84
CA ASN A 49 14.10 26.43 -13.10
C ASN A 49 15.37 25.78 -12.56
N VAL A 50 16.52 26.29 -12.98
CA VAL A 50 17.83 25.77 -12.57
C VAL A 50 18.33 26.57 -11.37
N VAL A 51 18.44 25.95 -10.20
CA VAL A 51 18.82 26.62 -8.94
C VAL A 51 19.93 25.87 -8.21
N ALA A 52 20.62 26.53 -7.30
CA ALA A 52 21.55 25.86 -6.40
C ALA A 52 20.76 25.02 -5.38
N PRO A 53 21.23 23.83 -4.98
CA PRO A 53 20.54 23.00 -4.00
C PRO A 53 20.22 23.72 -2.68
N GLY A 54 21.14 24.56 -2.19
CA GLY A 54 20.94 25.35 -0.96
C GLY A 54 19.87 26.44 -1.09
N ASP A 55 19.50 26.83 -2.31
CA ASP A 55 18.50 27.87 -2.58
C ASP A 55 17.05 27.35 -2.62
N ILE A 56 16.86 26.04 -2.47
CA ILE A 56 15.56 25.35 -2.47
C ILE A 56 15.06 25.20 -1.04
N ARG A 57 13.80 25.53 -0.79
CA ARG A 57 13.13 25.30 0.51
C ARG A 57 11.86 24.49 0.34
N VAL A 58 11.68 23.49 1.20
CA VAL A 58 10.42 22.73 1.29
C VAL A 58 9.58 23.28 2.45
N ARG A 59 8.36 23.73 2.17
CA ARG A 59 7.42 24.26 3.16
C ARG A 59 6.20 23.35 3.26
N LEU A 60 6.11 22.65 4.38
CA LEU A 60 4.98 21.80 4.73
C LEU A 60 3.88 22.61 5.43
N GLY A 61 2.62 22.35 5.08
CA GLY A 61 1.46 23.01 5.71
C GLY A 61 1.37 22.75 7.22
N ASP A 62 0.90 23.75 7.97
CA ASP A 62 0.94 23.76 9.45
C ASP A 62 0.15 22.61 10.10
N ALA A 63 -0.89 22.12 9.42
CA ALA A 63 -1.77 21.06 9.91
C ALA A 63 -1.32 19.64 9.49
N ALA A 64 -0.09 19.47 8.99
CA ALA A 64 0.39 18.20 8.46
C ALA A 64 0.44 17.07 9.50
N GLY A 65 -0.09 15.92 9.11
CA GLY A 65 0.01 14.65 9.85
C GLY A 65 1.34 13.93 9.61
N ASP A 66 1.42 12.70 10.13
CA ASP A 66 2.65 11.91 10.11
C ASP A 66 3.00 11.39 8.70
N VAL A 67 1.98 11.14 7.87
CA VAL A 67 2.16 10.71 6.48
C VAL A 67 2.79 11.81 5.64
N GLU A 68 2.29 13.04 5.73
CA GLU A 68 2.85 14.17 4.99
C GLU A 68 4.26 14.51 5.47
N LYS A 69 4.49 14.46 6.79
CA LYS A 69 5.82 14.63 7.38
C LYS A 69 6.80 13.57 6.88
N CYS A 70 6.38 12.31 6.78
CA CYS A 70 7.20 11.23 6.25
C CYS A 70 7.56 11.47 4.77
N GLY A 71 6.60 11.87 3.94
CA GLY A 71 6.84 12.22 2.53
C GLY A 71 7.84 13.37 2.38
N VAL A 72 7.65 14.46 3.12
CA VAL A 72 8.58 15.60 3.11
C VAL A 72 9.96 15.22 3.65
N ALA A 73 10.03 14.46 4.75
CA ALA A 73 11.32 14.00 5.30
C ALA A 73 12.10 13.18 4.27
N GLN A 74 11.43 12.31 3.50
CA GLN A 74 12.09 11.54 2.45
C GLN A 74 12.52 12.39 1.26
N LEU A 75 11.74 13.41 0.88
CA LEU A 75 12.12 14.36 -0.16
C LEU A 75 13.35 15.18 0.27
N THR A 76 13.34 15.72 1.49
CA THR A 76 14.47 16.48 2.05
C THR A 76 15.72 15.62 2.23
N GLN A 77 15.57 14.38 2.71
CA GLN A 77 16.68 13.43 2.81
C GLN A 77 17.27 13.13 1.43
N PHE A 78 16.42 12.92 0.41
CA PHE A 78 16.87 12.71 -0.97
C PHE A 78 17.69 13.90 -1.50
N PHE A 79 17.26 15.14 -1.26
CA PHE A 79 18.07 16.33 -1.57
C PHE A 79 19.40 16.33 -0.82
N SER A 80 19.36 16.10 0.49
CA SER A 80 20.56 16.14 1.34
C SER A 80 21.58 15.07 0.95
N GLU A 81 21.15 13.86 0.58
CA GLU A 81 22.03 12.76 0.18
C GLU A 81 22.73 13.02 -1.15
N LEU A 82 22.02 13.64 -2.12
CA LEU A 82 22.57 13.90 -3.45
C LEU A 82 23.42 15.17 -3.50
N THR A 83 23.08 16.18 -2.69
CA THR A 83 23.66 17.52 -2.81
C THR A 83 24.52 17.93 -1.62
N GLY A 84 24.29 17.34 -0.44
CA GLY A 84 24.88 17.78 0.82
C GLY A 84 24.30 19.08 1.38
N ALA A 85 23.34 19.71 0.71
CA ALA A 85 22.71 20.94 1.15
C ALA A 85 21.52 20.69 2.10
N ALA A 86 21.33 21.60 3.05
CA ALA A 86 20.20 21.55 4.00
C ALA A 86 18.88 22.06 3.41
N GLY A 87 18.93 22.88 2.35
CA GLY A 87 17.75 23.42 1.68
C GLY A 87 16.98 24.47 2.51
N ASP A 88 17.69 25.50 2.96
CA ASP A 88 17.15 26.59 3.79
C ASP A 88 17.06 27.95 3.06
N GLY A 89 17.32 27.97 1.75
CA GLY A 89 17.25 29.17 0.92
C GLY A 89 15.83 29.65 0.60
N ALA A 90 15.73 30.65 -0.28
CA ALA A 90 14.45 31.30 -0.59
C ALA A 90 14.26 31.61 -2.08
N ARG A 91 15.12 31.10 -2.98
CA ARG A 91 14.94 31.36 -4.42
C ARG A 91 13.87 30.46 -5.03
N PHE A 92 13.72 29.23 -4.52
CA PHE A 92 12.68 28.32 -4.99
C PHE A 92 11.99 27.64 -3.81
N GLU A 93 10.65 27.73 -3.75
CA GLU A 93 9.86 27.06 -2.71
C GLU A 93 9.08 25.86 -3.25
N ILE A 94 9.16 24.73 -2.55
CA ILE A 94 8.29 23.57 -2.76
C ILE A 94 7.23 23.59 -1.66
N LEU A 95 5.99 23.92 -2.01
CA LEU A 95 4.85 24.00 -1.09
C LEU A 95 4.17 22.63 -1.03
N VAL A 96 4.04 22.04 0.16
CA VAL A 96 3.53 20.67 0.32
C VAL A 96 2.41 20.65 1.33
N GLY A 97 1.27 20.00 1.02
CA GLY A 97 0.26 19.75 2.02
C GLY A 97 -1.10 19.31 1.51
N VAL A 98 -1.96 18.94 2.44
CA VAL A 98 -3.39 18.72 2.18
C VAL A 98 -4.06 20.07 2.01
N ALA A 99 -4.88 20.22 0.98
CA ALA A 99 -5.63 21.46 0.76
C ALA A 99 -6.61 21.69 1.91
N ASP A 100 -6.55 22.87 2.53
CA ASP A 100 -7.44 23.25 3.63
C ASP A 100 -8.90 23.48 3.16
N GLN A 101 -9.77 23.94 4.07
CA GLN A 101 -11.18 24.18 3.78
C GLN A 101 -11.40 25.27 2.72
N ASP A 102 -10.46 26.21 2.57
CA ASP A 102 -10.45 27.25 1.53
C ASP A 102 -9.82 26.75 0.22
N GLY A 103 -9.35 25.50 0.19
CA GLY A 103 -8.62 24.91 -0.92
C GLY A 103 -7.24 25.54 -1.07
N LYS A 104 -6.54 25.81 0.03
CA LYS A 104 -5.18 26.35 0.04
C LYS A 104 -4.18 25.39 0.64
N VAL A 105 -2.94 25.48 0.18
CA VAL A 105 -1.76 24.85 0.80
C VAL A 105 -0.78 25.97 1.13
N CYS A 106 -0.33 26.03 2.38
CA CYS A 106 0.66 27.02 2.80
C CYS A 106 0.24 28.48 2.51
N GLY A 107 -1.07 28.75 2.55
CA GLY A 107 -1.70 30.05 2.25
C GLY A 107 -1.94 30.33 0.77
N VAL A 108 -1.50 29.45 -0.13
CA VAL A 108 -1.62 29.60 -1.60
C VAL A 108 -2.81 28.79 -2.11
N LYS A 109 -3.62 29.39 -2.99
CA LYS A 109 -4.78 28.71 -3.59
C LYS A 109 -4.30 27.55 -4.47
N VAL A 110 -4.94 26.41 -4.28
CA VAL A 110 -4.74 25.24 -5.13
C VAL A 110 -5.71 25.32 -6.30
N GLU A 111 -5.19 25.64 -7.48
CA GLU A 111 -5.98 25.63 -8.72
C GLU A 111 -6.41 24.19 -9.06
N ASN A 112 -7.66 24.04 -9.54
CA ASN A 112 -8.29 22.77 -9.90
C ASN A 112 -8.38 21.72 -8.78
N ALA A 113 -8.28 22.11 -7.50
CA ALA A 113 -8.33 21.18 -6.37
C ALA A 113 -9.63 20.37 -6.30
N GLU A 114 -10.75 20.94 -6.73
CA GLU A 114 -12.05 20.29 -6.74
C GLU A 114 -12.11 19.08 -7.68
N ARG A 115 -11.26 19.06 -8.71
CA ARG A 115 -11.17 17.94 -9.65
C ARG A 115 -10.69 16.68 -8.96
N LEU A 116 -9.74 16.78 -8.03
CA LEU A 116 -9.18 15.63 -7.31
C LEU A 116 -10.25 14.85 -6.54
N ARG A 117 -11.36 15.47 -6.16
CA ARG A 117 -12.47 14.78 -5.46
C ARG A 117 -13.37 13.96 -6.40
N ARG A 118 -13.21 14.10 -7.72
CA ARG A 118 -14.09 13.48 -8.73
C ARG A 118 -13.47 12.28 -9.43
N VAL A 119 -12.16 12.07 -9.28
CA VAL A 119 -11.47 10.93 -9.87
C VAL A 119 -11.67 9.66 -9.03
N PRO A 120 -11.53 8.46 -9.61
CA PRO A 120 -11.49 7.22 -8.85
C PRO A 120 -10.40 7.25 -7.77
N ASN A 121 -10.62 6.54 -6.66
CA ASN A 121 -9.65 6.41 -5.56
C ASN A 121 -9.09 7.77 -5.10
N HIS A 122 -9.94 8.82 -5.09
CA HIS A 122 -9.57 10.22 -4.84
C HIS A 122 -8.80 10.47 -3.54
N ARG A 123 -8.88 9.56 -2.57
CA ARG A 123 -8.04 9.61 -1.35
C ARG A 123 -6.55 9.63 -1.66
N GLN A 124 -6.16 9.02 -2.77
CA GLN A 124 -4.77 8.86 -3.21
C GLN A 124 -4.42 9.84 -4.34
N ALA A 125 -5.38 10.64 -4.80
CA ALA A 125 -5.18 11.58 -5.89
C ALA A 125 -4.33 12.77 -5.43
N TYR A 126 -3.54 13.34 -6.33
CA TYR A 126 -2.72 14.50 -6.06
C TYR A 126 -2.50 15.35 -7.30
N LEU A 127 -2.01 16.56 -7.07
CA LEU A 127 -1.52 17.46 -8.10
C LEU A 127 -0.11 17.96 -7.79
N ILE A 128 0.61 18.27 -8.85
CA ILE A 128 1.84 19.04 -8.84
C ILE A 128 1.64 20.18 -9.82
N GLN A 129 1.86 21.43 -9.42
CA GLN A 129 1.74 22.56 -10.35
C GLN A 129 2.66 23.71 -9.98
N PRO A 130 3.18 24.46 -10.96
CA PRO A 130 3.92 25.68 -10.69
C PRO A 130 3.04 26.75 -10.05
N VAL A 131 3.62 27.56 -9.17
CA VAL A 131 3.03 28.77 -8.61
C VAL A 131 3.92 29.93 -9.02
N GLY A 132 3.68 30.45 -10.23
CA GLY A 132 4.65 31.33 -10.89
C GLY A 132 5.96 30.59 -11.20
N ASP A 133 7.04 31.35 -11.25
CA ASP A 133 8.34 30.89 -11.77
C ASP A 133 9.28 30.33 -10.70
N ASN A 134 8.97 30.57 -9.42
CA ASN A 134 9.86 30.32 -8.28
C ASN A 134 9.22 29.42 -7.21
N SER A 135 8.13 28.73 -7.54
CA SER A 135 7.49 27.82 -6.60
C SER A 135 6.83 26.65 -7.31
N LEU A 136 6.82 25.49 -6.65
CA LEU A 136 6.12 24.29 -7.07
C LEU A 136 5.22 23.81 -5.92
N MET A 137 3.96 23.54 -6.21
CA MET A 137 2.99 23.10 -5.22
C MET A 137 2.64 21.63 -5.40
N LEU A 138 2.75 20.86 -4.32
CA LEU A 138 2.36 19.46 -4.18
C LEU A 138 1.14 19.42 -3.25
N ALA A 139 -0.04 19.22 -3.82
CA ALA A 139 -1.29 19.27 -3.08
C ALA A 139 -2.14 18.02 -3.30
N ALA A 140 -2.94 17.67 -2.29
CA ALA A 140 -3.90 16.58 -2.37
C ALA A 140 -5.10 16.85 -1.45
N PRO A 141 -6.23 16.15 -1.64
CA PRO A 141 -7.36 16.19 -0.70
C PRO A 141 -7.11 15.39 0.58
N ASN A 142 -6.12 14.49 0.61
CA ASN A 142 -5.81 13.63 1.76
C ASN A 142 -4.29 13.39 1.87
N PRO A 143 -3.80 12.99 3.07
CA PRO A 143 -2.37 12.77 3.32
C PRO A 143 -1.68 11.79 2.37
N GLU A 144 -2.36 10.72 1.97
CA GLU A 144 -1.83 9.68 1.08
C GLU A 144 -1.45 10.25 -0.30
N GLY A 145 -2.28 11.15 -0.83
CA GLY A 145 -1.97 11.86 -2.08
C GLY A 145 -0.76 12.79 -1.94
N VAL A 146 -0.61 13.49 -0.80
CA VAL A 146 0.58 14.32 -0.55
C VAL A 146 1.84 13.47 -0.56
N TYR A 147 1.79 12.30 0.09
CA TYR A 147 2.88 11.34 0.08
C TYR A 147 3.26 10.92 -1.35
N TYR A 148 2.29 10.58 -2.20
CA TYR A 148 2.55 10.21 -3.59
C TYR A 148 3.02 11.37 -4.48
N ALA A 149 2.60 12.60 -4.19
CA ALA A 149 3.12 13.79 -4.86
C ALA A 149 4.62 13.97 -4.58
N THR A 150 5.05 13.78 -3.33
CA THR A 150 6.48 13.89 -2.97
C THR A 150 7.33 12.83 -3.67
N HIS A 151 6.85 11.58 -3.79
CA HIS A 151 7.55 10.53 -4.55
C HIS A 151 7.62 10.80 -6.04
N THR A 152 6.56 11.35 -6.63
CA THR A 152 6.57 11.73 -8.04
C THR A 152 7.60 12.82 -8.30
N LEU A 153 7.68 13.83 -7.44
CA LEU A 153 8.72 14.85 -7.54
C LEU A 153 10.13 14.26 -7.38
N ARG A 154 10.35 13.35 -6.41
CA ARG A 154 11.64 12.65 -6.24
C ARG A 154 12.06 11.91 -7.51
N GLN A 155 11.12 11.22 -8.16
CA GLN A 155 11.38 10.49 -9.40
C GLN A 155 11.74 11.46 -10.55
N LEU A 156 11.02 12.56 -10.69
CA LEU A 156 11.30 13.58 -11.70
C LEU A 156 12.69 14.24 -11.50
N LEU A 157 13.08 14.48 -10.25
CA LEU A 157 14.38 15.08 -9.91
C LEU A 157 15.55 14.11 -10.05
N GLY A 158 15.33 12.79 -9.97
CA GLY A 158 16.38 11.75 -9.87
C GLY A 158 17.47 11.75 -10.94
N ARG A 159 17.26 12.42 -12.08
CA ARG A 159 18.27 12.52 -13.15
C ARG A 159 18.84 13.92 -13.38
N GLN A 160 18.30 14.96 -12.74
CA GLN A 160 18.68 16.35 -12.97
C GLN A 160 19.11 17.07 -11.69
N ILE A 161 19.80 16.33 -10.83
CA ILE A 161 20.32 16.83 -9.56
C ILE A 161 21.78 16.42 -9.42
N ASP A 162 22.62 17.41 -9.14
CA ASP A 162 23.99 17.22 -8.72
C ASP A 162 24.32 18.12 -7.51
N LYS A 163 25.59 18.18 -7.12
CA LYS A 163 26.01 18.92 -5.92
C LYS A 163 25.91 20.44 -6.06
N ASP A 164 25.94 20.95 -7.27
CA ASP A 164 26.05 22.37 -7.56
C ASP A 164 24.74 22.93 -8.11
N THR A 165 23.96 22.10 -8.82
CA THR A 165 22.75 22.51 -9.53
C THR A 165 21.62 21.49 -9.41
N VAL A 166 20.39 22.01 -9.40
CA VAL A 166 19.15 21.25 -9.53
C VAL A 166 18.32 21.88 -10.63
N SER A 167 17.97 21.12 -11.66
CA SER A 167 16.90 21.53 -12.59
C SER A 167 15.56 21.08 -12.05
N ILE A 168 14.76 22.04 -11.57
CA ILE A 168 13.43 21.77 -11.05
C ILE A 168 12.43 21.85 -12.21
N PRO A 169 11.71 20.76 -12.54
CA PRO A 169 10.67 20.80 -13.55
C PRO A 169 9.49 21.63 -13.02
N LEU A 170 9.05 22.63 -13.77
CA LEU A 170 7.78 23.33 -13.53
C LEU A 170 6.62 22.48 -14.07
N ALA A 171 6.52 21.27 -13.51
CA ALA A 171 5.60 20.23 -13.95
C ALA A 171 4.16 20.56 -13.56
N THR A 172 3.22 20.29 -14.47
CA THR A 172 1.81 20.16 -14.17
C THR A 172 1.45 18.68 -14.19
N VAL A 173 1.04 18.14 -13.05
CA VAL A 173 0.66 16.74 -12.86
C VAL A 173 -0.71 16.69 -12.22
N THR A 174 -1.60 15.82 -12.72
CA THR A 174 -2.79 15.36 -12.00
C THR A 174 -2.83 13.85 -12.08
N ASP A 175 -2.90 13.19 -10.95
CA ASP A 175 -2.73 11.73 -10.89
C ASP A 175 -3.55 11.10 -9.79
N TRP A 176 -3.92 9.84 -9.99
CA TRP A 176 -4.67 8.99 -9.08
C TRP A 176 -4.45 7.53 -9.47
N PRO A 177 -4.62 6.55 -8.58
CA PRO A 177 -4.50 5.15 -8.97
C PRO A 177 -5.82 4.61 -9.56
N ASP A 178 -5.75 3.69 -10.51
CA ASP A 178 -6.94 2.97 -11.02
C ASP A 178 -7.51 1.99 -9.99
N MET A 179 -6.67 1.43 -9.11
CA MET A 179 -7.04 0.48 -8.05
C MET A 179 -6.77 1.07 -6.68
N ASP A 180 -7.70 0.92 -5.74
CA ASP A 180 -7.54 1.45 -4.38
C ASP A 180 -6.39 0.78 -3.63
N GLU A 181 -6.21 -0.53 -3.81
CA GLU A 181 -5.14 -1.31 -3.17
C GLU A 181 -4.23 -1.99 -4.18
N ARG A 182 -2.92 -1.85 -3.97
CA ARG A 182 -1.88 -2.29 -4.90
C ARG A 182 -0.68 -2.79 -4.12
N GLY A 183 -0.28 -4.04 -4.35
CA GLY A 183 0.98 -4.54 -3.84
C GLY A 183 1.05 -6.05 -3.73
N LEU A 184 1.66 -6.54 -2.66
CA LEU A 184 2.13 -7.92 -2.59
C LEU A 184 1.41 -8.73 -1.52
N TRP A 185 1.07 -9.95 -1.89
CA TRP A 185 0.51 -10.94 -1.00
C TRP A 185 1.63 -11.81 -0.39
N ASN A 186 1.48 -12.26 0.86
CA ASN A 186 2.41 -13.17 1.53
C ASN A 186 3.87 -12.67 1.60
N VAL A 187 4.07 -11.41 1.96
CA VAL A 187 5.43 -10.86 2.09
C VAL A 187 6.14 -11.40 3.35
N GLY A 188 7.43 -11.67 3.19
CA GLY A 188 8.32 -11.90 4.33
C GLY A 188 8.68 -10.56 4.98
N TYR A 189 7.92 -10.15 6.01
CA TYR A 189 8.13 -8.85 6.69
C TYR A 189 9.51 -8.71 7.38
N ARG A 190 10.28 -9.80 7.48
CA ARG A 190 11.64 -9.82 8.03
C ARG A 190 12.69 -9.25 7.08
N THR A 191 12.36 -9.08 5.80
CA THR A 191 13.24 -8.42 4.83
C THR A 191 13.27 -6.91 5.13
N PRO A 192 14.42 -6.33 5.53
CA PRO A 192 14.47 -4.90 5.84
C PRO A 192 14.15 -4.04 4.61
N GLY A 193 13.54 -2.88 4.82
CA GLY A 193 13.37 -1.85 3.78
C GLY A 193 12.31 -2.12 2.71
N PHE A 194 11.59 -3.25 2.75
CA PHE A 194 10.59 -3.54 1.72
C PHE A 194 9.41 -2.57 1.71
N VAL A 195 8.96 -2.09 2.88
CA VAL A 195 7.87 -1.10 2.97
C VAL A 195 8.25 0.22 2.30
N PRO A 196 9.37 0.88 2.67
CA PRO A 196 9.82 2.07 1.94
C PRO A 196 9.99 1.85 0.43
N TRP A 197 10.51 0.69 0.04
CA TRP A 197 10.69 0.36 -1.38
C TRP A 197 9.36 0.25 -2.14
N LEU A 198 8.40 -0.54 -1.64
CA LEU A 198 7.08 -0.66 -2.27
C LEU A 198 6.33 0.69 -2.27
N ALA A 199 6.40 1.44 -1.17
CA ALA A 199 5.78 2.76 -1.05
C ALA A 199 6.37 3.77 -2.06
N SER A 200 7.67 3.67 -2.37
CA SER A 200 8.31 4.51 -3.40
C SER A 200 7.79 4.26 -4.82
N LEU A 201 7.16 3.10 -5.05
CA LEU A 201 6.49 2.74 -6.29
C LEU A 201 4.97 3.03 -6.23
N LYS A 202 4.53 3.79 -5.22
CA LYS A 202 3.11 4.05 -4.91
C LYS A 202 2.29 2.76 -4.75
N LEU A 203 2.92 1.64 -4.39
CA LEU A 203 2.20 0.48 -3.86
C LEU A 203 1.85 0.79 -2.40
N ASN A 204 0.68 0.36 -1.96
CA ASN A 204 0.12 0.77 -0.67
C ASN A 204 -0.38 -0.40 0.17
N PHE A 205 -0.12 -1.63 -0.26
CA PHE A 205 -0.63 -2.83 0.38
C PHE A 205 0.43 -3.93 0.42
N ALA A 206 0.58 -4.57 1.57
CA ALA A 206 1.10 -5.93 1.63
C ALA A 206 0.47 -6.73 2.76
N SER A 207 0.34 -8.04 2.57
CA SER A 207 -0.12 -8.95 3.63
C SER A 207 0.98 -9.88 4.09
N PHE A 208 0.98 -10.24 5.37
CA PHE A 208 1.93 -11.21 5.92
C PHE A 208 1.28 -12.20 6.89
N GLY A 209 1.80 -13.42 6.91
CA GLY A 209 1.29 -14.49 7.75
C GLY A 209 1.52 -14.20 9.23
N ALA A 210 0.44 -14.08 9.98
CA ALA A 210 0.43 -14.08 11.43
C ALA A 210 0.09 -15.50 11.90
N GLY A 211 1.08 -16.19 12.46
CA GLY A 211 0.94 -17.57 12.92
C GLY A 211 -0.15 -17.72 13.99
N ILE A 212 -0.52 -18.96 14.26
CA ILE A 212 -1.53 -19.32 15.25
C ILE A 212 -0.96 -20.38 16.18
N GLY A 213 -1.28 -20.30 17.47
CA GLY A 213 -0.96 -21.33 18.46
C GLY A 213 -2.24 -21.92 19.01
N ILE A 214 -2.48 -23.21 18.75
CA ILE A 214 -3.66 -23.94 19.21
C ILE A 214 -3.23 -25.03 20.18
N LYS A 215 -3.78 -24.98 21.40
CA LYS A 215 -3.63 -26.01 22.42
C LYS A 215 -4.97 -26.28 23.06
N LYS A 216 -5.16 -27.52 23.51
CA LYS A 216 -6.40 -27.92 24.18
C LYS A 216 -6.57 -27.12 25.47
N ASP A 217 -7.78 -26.63 25.70
CA ASP A 217 -8.18 -25.89 26.91
C ASP A 217 -7.41 -24.58 27.17
N GLU A 218 -6.57 -24.14 26.23
CA GLU A 218 -5.94 -22.81 26.24
C GLU A 218 -6.62 -21.89 25.22
N LYS A 219 -6.56 -20.58 25.47
CA LYS A 219 -6.96 -19.59 24.47
C LYS A 219 -6.01 -19.62 23.28
N VAL A 220 -6.56 -19.60 22.08
CA VAL A 220 -5.80 -19.43 20.85
C VAL A 220 -5.03 -18.10 20.88
N ARG A 221 -3.78 -18.13 20.39
CA ARG A 221 -2.94 -16.94 20.29
C ARG A 221 -2.47 -16.75 18.87
N SER A 222 -2.42 -15.50 18.42
CA SER A 222 -1.63 -15.11 17.26
C SER A 222 -0.13 -15.11 17.63
N SER A 223 0.75 -15.32 16.66
CA SER A 223 2.18 -15.11 16.86
C SER A 223 2.48 -13.67 17.28
N THR A 224 3.69 -13.41 17.80
CA THR A 224 4.17 -12.03 18.03
C THR A 224 4.22 -11.27 16.72
N LEU A 225 3.57 -10.11 16.68
CA LEU A 225 3.44 -9.28 15.49
C LEU A 225 4.43 -8.12 15.49
N PRO A 226 4.93 -7.69 14.31
CA PRO A 226 5.89 -6.60 14.20
C PRO A 226 5.18 -5.23 14.28
N ILE A 227 4.52 -4.93 15.42
CA ILE A 227 3.70 -3.73 15.59
C ILE A 227 4.43 -2.43 15.22
N PRO A 228 5.70 -2.20 15.61
CA PRO A 228 6.42 -1.00 15.19
C PRO A 228 6.55 -0.86 13.67
N LEU A 229 6.70 -1.97 12.95
CA LEU A 229 6.75 -1.97 11.48
C LEU A 229 5.37 -1.73 10.86
N ILE A 230 4.30 -2.28 11.45
CA ILE A 230 2.92 -2.01 11.01
C ILE A 230 2.58 -0.53 11.20
N ASP A 231 2.97 0.05 12.33
CA ASP A 231 2.78 1.47 12.61
C ASP A 231 3.60 2.32 11.64
N GLN A 232 4.89 2.01 11.48
CA GLN A 232 5.77 2.67 10.50
C GLN A 232 5.17 2.62 9.08
N ALA A 233 4.61 1.49 8.66
CA ALA A 233 4.02 1.39 7.32
C ALA A 233 2.91 2.43 7.09
N ARG A 234 2.14 2.79 8.11
CA ARG A 234 1.10 3.82 7.99
C ARG A 234 1.69 5.18 7.63
N ASP A 235 2.84 5.54 8.19
CA ASP A 235 3.55 6.78 7.87
C ASP A 235 3.96 6.83 6.39
N HIS A 236 4.11 5.67 5.74
CA HIS A 236 4.40 5.54 4.32
C HIS A 236 3.14 5.48 3.42
N ALA A 237 1.97 5.85 3.95
CA ALA A 237 0.68 5.65 3.29
C ALA A 237 0.50 4.18 2.81
N PHE A 238 0.93 3.23 3.66
CA PHE A 238 1.04 1.81 3.32
C PHE A 238 0.33 0.93 4.38
N LEU A 239 -0.56 0.04 3.93
CA LEU A 239 -1.21 -0.96 4.75
C LEU A 239 -0.38 -2.25 4.79
N LEU A 240 0.24 -2.54 5.94
CA LEU A 240 0.86 -3.82 6.22
C LEU A 240 -0.08 -4.71 7.05
N LEU A 241 -0.75 -5.64 6.38
CA LEU A 241 -1.90 -6.37 6.90
C LEU A 241 -1.52 -7.76 7.43
N PRO A 242 -1.62 -8.04 8.75
CA PRO A 242 -1.50 -9.41 9.26
C PRO A 242 -2.69 -10.26 8.81
N HIS A 243 -2.44 -11.53 8.50
CA HIS A 243 -3.51 -12.48 8.21
C HIS A 243 -3.35 -13.82 8.90
N SER A 244 -4.47 -14.51 9.15
CA SER A 244 -4.44 -15.88 9.64
C SER A 244 -3.91 -16.83 8.56
N PRO A 245 -3.39 -18.01 8.92
CA PRO A 245 -3.28 -19.11 7.98
C PRO A 245 -4.68 -19.55 7.50
N HIS A 246 -4.77 -20.17 6.32
CA HIS A 246 -6.01 -20.81 5.89
C HIS A 246 -6.45 -21.87 6.91
N PHE A 247 -7.75 -21.96 7.18
CA PHE A 247 -8.30 -22.83 8.23
C PHE A 247 -7.98 -24.32 8.05
N ASP A 248 -7.84 -24.77 6.81
CA ASP A 248 -7.46 -26.14 6.46
C ASP A 248 -5.99 -26.46 6.71
N TYR A 249 -5.14 -25.47 7.04
CA TYR A 249 -3.76 -25.67 7.50
C TYR A 249 -3.58 -25.62 9.01
N TRP A 250 -4.61 -25.29 9.79
CA TRP A 250 -4.48 -25.15 11.25
C TRP A 250 -4.09 -26.46 11.97
N TRP A 251 -4.17 -27.61 11.31
CA TRP A 251 -3.61 -28.87 11.82
C TRP A 251 -2.09 -28.76 12.07
N ARG A 252 -1.37 -27.93 11.30
CA ARG A 252 0.07 -27.67 11.52
C ARG A 252 0.33 -26.96 12.84
N ASP A 253 -0.68 -26.28 13.35
CA ASP A 253 -0.63 -25.44 14.55
C ASP A 253 -1.34 -26.10 15.75
N GLY A 254 -1.66 -27.39 15.66
CA GLY A 254 -2.18 -28.21 16.75
C GLY A 254 -3.68 -28.42 16.78
N LEU A 255 -4.43 -27.98 15.74
CA LEU A 255 -5.90 -28.13 15.71
C LEU A 255 -6.36 -29.58 15.84
N ASP A 256 -5.70 -30.50 15.13
CA ASP A 256 -6.10 -31.91 15.06
C ASP A 256 -5.98 -32.64 16.41
N THR A 257 -4.97 -32.25 17.17
CA THR A 257 -4.65 -32.81 18.49
C THR A 257 -5.52 -32.17 19.57
N ALA A 258 -5.73 -30.85 19.49
CA ALA A 258 -6.49 -30.12 20.49
C ALA A 258 -8.01 -30.32 20.36
N TYR A 259 -8.52 -30.32 19.13
CA TYR A 259 -9.95 -30.30 18.82
C TYR A 259 -10.29 -31.25 17.65
N PRO A 260 -10.14 -32.57 17.81
CA PRO A 260 -10.41 -33.56 16.75
C PRO A 260 -11.85 -33.53 16.21
N GLU A 261 -12.80 -33.01 16.99
CA GLU A 261 -14.18 -32.75 16.58
C GLU A 261 -14.29 -31.71 15.45
N LEU A 262 -13.34 -30.77 15.35
CA LEU A 262 -13.27 -29.78 14.27
C LEU A 262 -12.66 -30.32 12.98
N ILE A 263 -12.12 -31.53 12.95
CA ILE A 263 -11.58 -32.10 11.71
C ILE A 263 -12.75 -32.49 10.79
N GLY A 264 -12.80 -31.92 9.58
CA GLY A 264 -13.81 -32.22 8.58
C GLY A 264 -13.92 -33.71 8.25
N LYS A 265 -15.16 -34.21 8.14
CA LYS A 265 -15.48 -35.63 7.99
C LYS A 265 -15.62 -36.06 6.53
N GLY A 266 -15.28 -37.31 6.24
CA GLY A 266 -15.37 -37.89 4.89
C GLY A 266 -14.24 -37.43 3.96
N ASP A 267 -14.20 -37.99 2.75
CA ASP A 267 -13.15 -37.67 1.77
C ASP A 267 -13.36 -36.32 1.08
N GLY A 268 -14.60 -35.88 0.94
CA GLY A 268 -14.94 -34.54 0.41
C GLY A 268 -14.40 -33.38 1.25
N ALA A 269 -14.00 -33.64 2.51
CA ALA A 269 -13.41 -32.62 3.38
C ALA A 269 -11.90 -32.45 3.17
N ARG A 270 -11.24 -33.35 2.43
CA ARG A 270 -9.80 -33.30 2.18
C ARG A 270 -9.50 -32.30 1.07
N ASN A 271 -8.31 -31.70 1.14
CA ASN A 271 -7.73 -30.98 0.02
C ASN A 271 -7.75 -31.86 -1.26
N PRO A 272 -8.19 -31.36 -2.43
CA PRO A 272 -8.26 -32.16 -3.66
C PRO A 272 -6.89 -32.65 -4.16
N ARG A 273 -5.80 -32.03 -3.71
CA ARG A 273 -4.41 -32.47 -3.99
C ARG A 273 -3.90 -33.49 -2.96
N TYR A 274 -4.78 -34.03 -2.11
CA TYR A 274 -4.46 -35.10 -1.17
C TYR A 274 -3.83 -36.29 -1.90
N GLY A 275 -2.63 -36.70 -1.48
CA GLY A 275 -1.88 -37.80 -2.10
C GLY A 275 -0.76 -37.38 -3.05
N TRP A 276 -0.62 -36.09 -3.38
CA TRP A 276 0.49 -35.59 -4.23
C TRP A 276 1.85 -35.49 -3.48
N GLY A 277 1.94 -36.05 -2.26
CA GLY A 277 3.09 -35.94 -1.39
C GLY A 277 3.23 -34.56 -0.73
N GLY A 278 4.10 -34.45 0.28
CA GLY A 278 4.44 -33.17 0.92
C GLY A 278 3.45 -32.66 1.98
N ALA A 279 3.50 -31.35 2.24
CA ALA A 279 2.89 -30.68 3.40
C ALA A 279 1.36 -30.54 3.38
N ILE A 280 0.65 -31.31 2.55
CA ILE A 280 -0.82 -31.23 2.33
C ILE A 280 -1.55 -32.53 2.71
N SER A 281 -0.84 -33.52 3.25
CA SER A 281 -1.37 -34.85 3.55
C SER A 281 -2.42 -34.91 4.66
N ASN A 282 -2.60 -33.87 5.47
CA ASN A 282 -3.64 -33.79 6.51
C ASN A 282 -4.54 -32.56 6.36
N CYS A 283 -4.41 -31.83 5.23
CA CYS A 283 -5.17 -30.62 4.96
C CYS A 283 -6.66 -30.95 4.74
N ARG A 284 -7.51 -30.48 5.67
CA ARG A 284 -8.96 -30.71 5.68
C ARG A 284 -9.67 -29.44 6.13
N VAL A 285 -10.80 -29.14 5.50
CA VAL A 285 -11.68 -28.05 5.94
C VAL A 285 -12.22 -28.34 7.35
N PRO A 286 -12.47 -27.30 8.18
CA PRO A 286 -13.03 -27.48 9.50
C PRO A 286 -14.48 -28.01 9.43
N CYS A 287 -14.84 -28.86 10.38
CA CYS A 287 -16.22 -29.28 10.61
C CYS A 287 -17.01 -28.13 11.26
N MET A 288 -18.03 -27.64 10.57
CA MET A 288 -18.87 -26.52 11.01
C MET A 288 -20.10 -26.98 11.84
N ALA A 289 -20.10 -28.21 12.35
CA ALA A 289 -21.21 -28.76 13.14
C ALA A 289 -21.34 -28.16 14.54
N THR A 290 -20.34 -27.40 14.99
CA THR A 290 -20.31 -26.76 16.32
C THR A 290 -19.79 -25.33 16.18
N PRO A 291 -20.09 -24.41 17.12
CA PRO A 291 -19.58 -23.04 17.09
C PRO A 291 -18.08 -22.93 17.47
N LEU A 292 -17.38 -24.06 17.61
CA LEU A 292 -16.01 -24.09 18.12
C LEU A 292 -15.04 -23.35 17.20
N LEU A 293 -15.17 -23.42 15.87
CA LEU A 293 -14.33 -22.64 14.96
C LEU A 293 -14.49 -21.13 15.20
N THR A 294 -15.74 -20.64 15.30
CA THR A 294 -16.03 -19.24 15.60
C THR A 294 -15.33 -18.78 16.88
N ARG A 295 -15.33 -19.61 17.93
CA ARG A 295 -14.60 -19.32 19.17
C ARG A 295 -13.09 -19.20 18.93
N LEU A 296 -12.46 -20.17 18.25
CA LEU A 296 -11.02 -20.16 18.00
C LEU A 296 -10.60 -18.95 17.14
N VAL A 297 -11.38 -18.62 16.12
CA VAL A 297 -11.17 -17.43 15.28
C VAL A 297 -11.29 -16.15 16.11
N THR A 298 -12.32 -16.05 16.97
CA THR A 298 -12.50 -14.89 17.88
C THR A 298 -11.28 -14.72 18.78
N GLU A 299 -10.79 -15.82 19.38
CA GLU A 299 -9.62 -15.79 20.26
C GLU A 299 -8.34 -15.35 19.52
N TRP A 300 -8.13 -15.80 18.28
CA TRP A 300 -7.02 -15.34 17.45
C TRP A 300 -7.10 -13.84 17.14
N ILE A 301 -8.30 -13.35 16.77
CA ILE A 301 -8.56 -11.93 16.50
C ILE A 301 -8.26 -11.10 17.75
N GLU A 302 -8.80 -11.49 18.91
CA GLU A 302 -8.58 -10.80 20.17
C GLU A 302 -7.09 -10.79 20.56
N SER A 303 -6.37 -11.89 20.30
CA SER A 303 -4.92 -11.98 20.52
C SER A 303 -4.13 -11.03 19.61
N ALA A 304 -4.51 -10.88 18.35
CA ALA A 304 -3.86 -9.94 17.43
C ALA A 304 -4.17 -8.48 17.82
N ALA A 305 -5.45 -8.19 18.10
CA ALA A 305 -5.91 -6.87 18.51
C ALA A 305 -5.27 -6.40 19.82
N ALA A 306 -5.10 -7.31 20.80
CA ALA A 306 -4.41 -7.02 22.06
C ALA A 306 -2.94 -6.62 21.88
N GLN A 307 -2.30 -6.98 20.76
CA GLN A 307 -0.95 -6.53 20.42
C GLN A 307 -0.93 -5.13 19.79
N GLY A 308 -2.08 -4.58 19.36
CA GLY A 308 -2.18 -3.28 18.71
C GLY A 308 -2.60 -3.33 17.23
N VAL A 309 -2.94 -4.50 16.71
CA VAL A 309 -3.50 -4.62 15.36
C VAL A 309 -4.86 -3.93 15.28
N LYS A 310 -5.02 -3.06 14.28
CA LYS A 310 -6.28 -2.35 14.00
C LYS A 310 -7.04 -2.97 12.82
N GLU A 311 -6.33 -3.69 11.95
CA GLU A 311 -6.89 -4.32 10.77
C GLU A 311 -6.19 -5.65 10.48
N PHE A 312 -6.94 -6.68 10.09
CA PHE A 312 -6.42 -8.01 9.75
C PHE A 312 -7.22 -8.67 8.63
N SER A 313 -6.69 -9.75 8.06
CA SER A 313 -7.43 -10.64 7.17
C SER A 313 -7.59 -12.04 7.76
N LEU A 314 -8.79 -12.60 7.71
CA LEU A 314 -9.06 -14.00 7.99
C LEU A 314 -9.07 -14.76 6.67
N TRP A 315 -8.29 -15.82 6.61
CA TRP A 315 -8.19 -16.65 5.43
C TRP A 315 -9.01 -17.90 5.65
N LEU A 316 -10.06 -18.05 4.83
CA LEU A 316 -10.88 -19.26 4.83
C LEU A 316 -10.04 -20.45 4.35
N SER A 317 -10.60 -21.66 4.32
CA SER A 317 -9.89 -22.78 3.71
C SER A 317 -9.42 -22.47 2.29
N GLU A 318 -8.21 -22.88 1.92
CA GLU A 318 -7.61 -22.53 0.62
C GLU A 318 -8.34 -23.22 -0.54
N HIS A 319 -8.92 -24.38 -0.27
CA HIS A 319 -9.49 -25.25 -1.31
C HIS A 319 -10.99 -25.42 -1.19
N THR A 320 -11.63 -25.56 -2.34
CA THR A 320 -13.03 -25.96 -2.43
C THR A 320 -13.18 -27.41 -1.97
N ALA A 321 -13.65 -27.58 -0.74
CA ALA A 321 -13.90 -28.86 -0.08
C ALA A 321 -15.08 -28.71 0.89
N GLN A 322 -15.67 -29.83 1.31
CA GLN A 322 -16.90 -29.86 2.10
C GLN A 322 -16.83 -30.91 3.19
N CYS A 323 -17.06 -30.52 4.44
CA CYS A 323 -17.26 -31.49 5.52
C CYS A 323 -18.50 -32.36 5.24
N GLY A 324 -18.31 -33.69 5.24
CA GLY A 324 -19.35 -34.67 4.90
C GLY A 324 -20.22 -35.13 6.07
N CYS A 325 -20.20 -34.46 7.23
CA CYS A 325 -21.12 -34.81 8.31
C CYS A 325 -22.54 -34.29 8.04
N ALA A 326 -23.56 -34.94 8.61
CA ALA A 326 -24.97 -34.60 8.36
C ALA A 326 -25.29 -33.11 8.61
N GLU A 327 -24.76 -32.54 9.69
CA GLU A 327 -24.98 -31.12 10.02
C GLU A 327 -24.30 -30.18 9.02
N CYS A 328 -23.10 -30.52 8.54
CA CYS A 328 -22.40 -29.72 7.54
C CYS A 328 -23.05 -29.82 6.16
N LEU A 329 -23.68 -30.96 5.83
CA LEU A 329 -24.39 -31.19 4.57
C LEU A 329 -25.84 -30.72 4.58
N LYS A 330 -26.37 -30.36 5.76
CA LYS A 330 -27.70 -29.78 5.88
C LYS A 330 -27.80 -28.55 4.95
N ASP A 331 -28.91 -28.48 4.23
CA ASP A 331 -29.24 -27.43 3.26
C ASP A 331 -28.27 -27.32 2.07
N GLY A 332 -27.66 -28.43 1.64
CA GLY A 332 -26.92 -28.51 0.37
C GLY A 332 -25.40 -28.50 0.47
N GLY A 333 -24.84 -28.27 1.66
CA GLY A 333 -23.38 -28.28 1.88
C GLY A 333 -22.69 -27.03 1.31
N HIS A 334 -22.54 -26.00 2.14
CA HIS A 334 -21.95 -24.72 1.76
C HIS A 334 -20.78 -24.34 2.69
N GLN A 335 -19.66 -25.04 2.58
CA GLN A 335 -18.49 -24.87 3.46
C GLN A 335 -18.02 -23.41 3.54
N MET A 336 -17.74 -22.77 2.40
CA MET A 336 -17.22 -21.39 2.35
C MET A 336 -18.20 -20.37 2.95
N ARG A 337 -19.50 -20.55 2.73
CA ARG A 337 -20.55 -19.73 3.36
C ARG A 337 -20.54 -19.88 4.88
N LYS A 338 -20.46 -21.12 5.38
CA LYS A 338 -20.41 -21.40 6.82
C LYS A 338 -19.15 -20.81 7.46
N GLU A 339 -17.99 -20.92 6.81
CA GLU A 339 -16.75 -20.31 7.28
C GLU A 339 -16.80 -18.78 7.26
N THR A 340 -17.36 -18.19 6.21
CA THR A 340 -17.58 -16.74 6.11
C THR A 340 -18.46 -16.24 7.25
N GLN A 341 -19.57 -16.93 7.55
CA GLN A 341 -20.44 -16.59 8.66
C GLN A 341 -19.69 -16.67 10.00
N ALA A 342 -18.91 -17.73 10.22
CA ALA A 342 -18.09 -17.87 11.42
C ALA A 342 -17.09 -16.72 11.58
N CYS A 343 -16.48 -16.24 10.48
CA CYS A 343 -15.62 -15.07 10.48
C CYS A 343 -16.39 -13.78 10.83
N ILE A 344 -17.57 -13.54 10.26
CA ILE A 344 -18.41 -12.38 10.56
C ILE A 344 -18.79 -12.36 12.04
N ASP A 345 -19.23 -13.50 12.58
CA ASP A 345 -19.60 -13.65 13.99
C ASP A 345 -18.39 -13.39 14.90
N ALA A 346 -17.22 -13.92 14.53
CA ALA A 346 -15.99 -13.72 15.30
C ALA A 346 -15.49 -12.28 15.28
N ILE A 347 -15.52 -11.60 14.12
CA ILE A 347 -15.18 -10.17 13.99
C ILE A 347 -16.14 -9.34 14.85
N THR A 348 -17.44 -9.64 14.79
CA THR A 348 -18.47 -8.94 15.58
C THR A 348 -18.25 -9.12 17.08
N ALA A 349 -17.96 -10.35 17.52
CA ALA A 349 -17.65 -10.65 18.91
C ALA A 349 -16.40 -9.90 19.38
N ALA A 350 -15.31 -9.91 18.60
CA ALA A 350 -14.07 -9.21 18.95
C ALA A 350 -14.26 -7.68 19.03
N ARG A 351 -15.10 -7.10 18.17
CA ARG A 351 -15.42 -5.65 18.18
C ARG A 351 -16.09 -5.18 19.48
N SER A 352 -16.75 -6.07 20.23
CA SER A 352 -17.26 -5.72 21.57
C SER A 352 -16.15 -5.31 22.55
N LYS A 353 -14.92 -5.84 22.35
CA LYS A 353 -13.73 -5.50 23.14
C LYS A 353 -12.80 -4.52 22.43
N PHE A 354 -12.80 -4.54 21.09
CA PHE A 354 -11.95 -3.70 20.25
C PHE A 354 -12.80 -2.94 19.21
N PRO A 355 -13.49 -1.85 19.60
CA PRO A 355 -14.53 -1.23 18.76
C PRO A 355 -14.06 -0.71 17.39
N HIS A 356 -12.80 -0.35 17.26
CA HIS A 356 -12.22 0.19 16.02
C HIS A 356 -11.58 -0.87 15.12
N LEU A 357 -11.73 -2.15 15.48
CA LEU A 357 -11.10 -3.25 14.77
C LEU A 357 -11.78 -3.49 13.41
N GLN A 358 -10.98 -3.63 12.37
CA GLN A 358 -11.43 -3.94 11.01
C GLN A 358 -10.97 -5.35 10.63
N GLY A 359 -11.87 -6.14 10.07
CA GLY A 359 -11.59 -7.51 9.65
C GLY A 359 -11.96 -7.69 8.19
N ARG A 360 -11.04 -8.27 7.42
CA ARG A 360 -11.27 -8.70 6.04
C ARG A 360 -11.44 -10.21 5.98
N ILE A 361 -12.25 -10.69 5.06
CA ILE A 361 -12.40 -12.12 4.79
C ILE A 361 -11.81 -12.39 3.42
N PHE A 362 -10.79 -13.24 3.37
CA PHE A 362 -10.11 -13.64 2.15
C PHE A 362 -10.61 -15.01 1.69
N LEU A 363 -11.02 -15.06 0.42
CA LEU A 363 -11.56 -16.23 -0.25
C LEU A 363 -10.60 -16.64 -1.37
N THR A 364 -10.05 -17.85 -1.30
CA THR A 364 -9.32 -18.43 -2.43
C THR A 364 -10.34 -19.09 -3.37
N MET A 365 -10.72 -18.39 -4.43
CA MET A 365 -11.57 -18.96 -5.48
C MET A 365 -10.69 -19.51 -6.61
N GLY A 366 -10.70 -20.83 -6.79
CA GLY A 366 -10.22 -21.43 -8.04
C GLY A 366 -11.17 -21.04 -9.18
N PHE A 367 -10.63 -20.64 -10.34
CA PHE A 367 -11.42 -20.31 -11.53
C PHE A 367 -12.29 -21.52 -11.93
N GLY A 368 -13.62 -21.37 -11.93
CA GLY A 368 -14.56 -22.38 -12.43
C GLY A 368 -15.96 -22.32 -11.81
N ASP A 369 -16.09 -22.67 -10.53
CA ASP A 369 -17.40 -22.99 -9.93
C ASP A 369 -17.87 -22.02 -8.84
N ALA A 370 -17.01 -21.11 -8.37
CA ALA A 370 -17.24 -20.34 -7.14
C ALA A 370 -18.10 -19.05 -7.29
N VAL A 371 -18.41 -18.61 -8.51
CA VAL A 371 -19.17 -17.35 -8.72
C VAL A 371 -20.65 -17.51 -8.33
N LYS A 372 -21.19 -18.74 -8.28
CA LYS A 372 -22.60 -18.95 -7.92
C LYS A 372 -22.88 -18.78 -6.42
N ASP A 373 -21.92 -19.09 -5.55
CA ASP A 373 -22.15 -19.14 -4.10
C ASP A 373 -21.93 -17.80 -3.37
N SER A 374 -21.15 -16.86 -3.96
CA SER A 374 -20.83 -15.58 -3.30
C SER A 374 -21.95 -14.54 -3.39
N HIS A 375 -22.84 -14.64 -4.38
CA HIS A 375 -23.97 -13.73 -4.56
C HIS A 375 -25.11 -13.93 -3.54
N GLU A 376 -25.08 -14.99 -2.74
CA GLU A 376 -26.14 -15.33 -1.77
C GLU A 376 -25.78 -15.01 -0.30
N CYS A 377 -24.65 -14.34 -0.05
CA CYS A 377 -24.26 -13.88 1.30
C CYS A 377 -24.70 -12.42 1.54
N PRO A 378 -25.85 -12.16 2.20
CA PRO A 378 -26.19 -10.82 2.64
C PRO A 378 -25.18 -10.35 3.70
N GLY A 379 -24.49 -9.23 3.43
CA GLY A 379 -23.56 -8.60 4.36
C GLY A 379 -22.12 -8.46 3.87
N VAL A 380 -21.76 -9.03 2.71
CA VAL A 380 -20.49 -8.74 2.03
C VAL A 380 -20.72 -7.54 1.11
N VAL A 381 -20.64 -6.33 1.67
CA VAL A 381 -20.56 -5.11 0.87
C VAL A 381 -19.09 -4.72 0.80
N SER A 382 -18.64 -4.50 -0.44
CA SER A 382 -17.32 -4.01 -0.86
C SER A 382 -16.83 -2.81 -0.07
#